data_AF-A0A1I0VCB3-F1
#
_entry.id   AF-A0A1I0VCB3-F1
#
_cell.length_a   1.000
_cell.length_b   1.000
_cell.length_c   1.000
_cell.angle_alpha   90.00
_cell.angle_beta   90.00
_cell.angle_gamma   90.00
#
_symmetry.space_group_name_H-M   'P 1'
#
loop_
_entity.id
_entity.type
_entity.pdbx_description
1 polymer ?
#
loop_
_entity_poly.entity_id
_entity_poly.type
_entity_poly.pdbx_seq_one_letter_code
_entity_poly.pdbx_strand_id
1 'polypeptide(L)' 'MLDYTIFILEKVSFDLNLFSKELLKALKILIPSDIIQLRDWFYYFAKDKRELLIFGSYF' A
#
# COMPACT_ATOMS: atom_id res chain seq x y z
N MET A 1 0.95 -3.54 -13.33
CA MET A 1 1.75 -3.89 -12.13
C MET A 1 1.06 -3.37 -10.87
N LEU A 2 0.51 -2.16 -10.89
CA LEU A 2 -0.28 -1.60 -9.81
C LEU A 2 -1.43 -2.49 -9.32
N ASP A 3 -2.27 -3.04 -10.21
CA ASP A 3 -3.39 -3.90 -9.79
C ASP A 3 -2.96 -5.13 -8.99
N TYR A 4 -1.85 -5.75 -9.40
CA TYR A 4 -1.28 -6.88 -8.67
C TYR A 4 -0.74 -6.45 -7.29
N THR A 5 -0.07 -5.30 -7.22
CA THR A 5 0.35 -4.71 -5.95
C THR A 5 -0.84 -4.49 -5.01
N ILE A 6 -1.91 -3.86 -5.51
CA ILE A 6 -3.12 -3.59 -4.73
C ILE A 6 -3.73 -4.90 -4.22
N PHE A 7 -3.89 -5.90 -5.10
CA PHE A 7 -4.39 -7.21 -4.71
C PHE A 7 -3.57 -7.85 -3.58
N ILE A 8 -2.23 -7.81 -3.67
CA ILE A 8 -1.36 -8.35 -2.62
C ILE A 8 -1.53 -7.56 -1.32
N LEU A 9 -1.51 -6.22 -1.37
CA LEU A 9 -1.68 -5.37 -0.19
C LEU A 9 -3.02 -5.61 0.51
N GLU A 10 -4.11 -5.77 -0.24
CA GLU A 10 -5.41 -6.14 0.32
C GLU A 10 -5.36 -7.48 1.03
N LYS A 11 -4.72 -8.50 0.42
CA LYS A 11 -4.60 -9.83 1.01
C LYS A 11 -3.78 -9.84 2.29
N VAL A 12 -2.72 -9.04 2.38
CA VAL A 12 -1.85 -9.01 3.57
C VAL A 12 -2.24 -7.95 4.59
N SER A 13 -3.28 -7.16 4.33
CA SER A 13 -3.74 -6.05 5.18
C SER A 13 -4.25 -6.44 6.58
N PHE A 14 -4.25 -7.73 6.93
CA PHE A 14 -4.54 -8.21 8.28
C PHE A 14 -3.28 -8.25 9.18
N ASP A 15 -2.08 -8.20 8.59
CA ASP A 15 -0.80 -8.24 9.31
C ASP A 15 0.04 -7.00 8.96
N LEU A 16 0.26 -6.13 9.95
CA LEU A 16 0.99 -4.88 9.77
C LEU A 16 2.43 -5.08 9.31
N ASN A 17 3.11 -6.12 9.79
CA ASN A 17 4.49 -6.40 9.43
C ASN A 17 4.60 -6.90 7.99
N LEU A 18 3.67 -7.76 7.57
CA LEU A 18 3.64 -8.26 6.20
C LEU A 18 3.22 -7.15 5.22
N PHE A 19 2.23 -6.33 5.60
CA PHE A 19 1.79 -5.19 4.81
C PHE A 19 2.92 -4.18 4.59
N SER A 20 3.67 -3.82 5.64
CA SER A 20 4.84 -2.94 5.53
C SER A 20 5.88 -3.47 4.52
N LYS A 21 6.18 -4.76 4.56
CA LYS A 21 7.16 -5.39 3.64
C LYS A 21 6.70 -5.34 2.19
N GLU A 22 5.44 -5.69 1.91
CA GLU A 22 4.91 -5.65 0.54
C GLU A 22 4.71 -4.22 0.03
N LEU A 23 4.35 -3.26 0.91
CA LEU A 23 4.26 -1.85 0.54
C LEU A 23 5.63 -1.27 0.17
N LEU A 24 6.67 -1.52 0.97
CA LEU A 24 8.03 -1.09 0.64
C LEU A 24 8.56 -1.73 -0.65
N LYS A 25 8.18 -2.98 -0.91
CA LYS A 25 8.49 -3.66 -2.17
C LYS A 25 7.79 -2.99 -3.35
N ALA A 26 6.50 -2.68 -3.21
CA ALA A 26 5.74 -1.95 -4.22
C ALA A 26 6.37 -0.61 -4.59
N LEU A 27 6.74 0.19 -3.58
CA LEU A 27 7.36 1.51 -3.79
C LEU A 27 8.70 1.44 -4.53
N LYS A 28 9.41 0.30 -4.47
CA LYS A 28 10.68 0.10 -5.20
C LYS A 28 10.50 -0.34 -6.65
N ILE A 29 9.39 -1.01 -6.98
CA ILE A 29 9.16 -1.61 -8.30
C ILE A 29 8.23 -0.77 -9.18
N LEU A 30 7.38 0.06 -8.58
CA LEU A 30 6.43 0.87 -9.31
C LEU A 30 7.09 2.14 -9.85
N ILE A 31 6.62 2.56 -11.01
CA ILE A 31 6.99 3.85 -11.59
C ILE A 31 6.30 5.00 -10.84
N PRO A 32 6.81 6.24 -10.91
CA PRO A 32 6.26 7.37 -10.14
C PRO A 32 4.76 7.61 -10.32
N SER A 33 4.22 7.43 -11.53
CA SER A 33 2.78 7.58 -11.80
C SER A 33 1.93 6.53 -11.08
N ASP A 34 2.45 5.31 -10.94
CA ASP A 34 1.76 4.23 -10.23
C ASP A 34 1.86 4.41 -8.72
N ILE A 35 2.96 4.99 -8.22
CA ILE A 35 3.12 5.34 -6.79
C ILE A 35 2.07 6.39 -6.39
N ILE A 36 1.82 7.40 -7.23
CA ILE A 36 0.78 8.41 -6.97
C ILE A 36 -0.60 7.73 -6.87
N GLN A 37 -0.94 6.86 -7.81
CA GLN A 37 -2.20 6.12 -7.78
C GLN A 37 -2.29 5.17 -6.57
N LEU A 38 -1.18 4.50 -6.21
CA LEU A 38 -1.11 3.63 -5.05
C LEU A 38 -1.35 4.41 -3.76
N ARG A 39 -0.79 5.60 -3.62
CA ARG A 39 -1.00 6.49 -2.47
C ARG A 39 -2.46 6.84 -2.31
N ASP A 40 -3.12 7.26 -3.39
CA ASP A 40 -4.50 7.68 -3.37
C ASP A 40 -5.43 6.48 -3.03
N TRP A 41 -5.14 5.30 -3.59
CA TRP A 41 -5.78 4.05 -3.19
C TRP A 41 -5.55 3.71 -1.71
N PHE A 42 -4.31 3.84 -1.22
CA PHE A 42 -3.95 3.52 0.16
C PHE A 42 -4.75 4.36 1.16
N TYR A 43 -4.84 5.67 0.96
CA TYR A 43 -5.63 6.54 1.84
C TYR A 43 -7.13 6.27 1.76
N TYR A 44 -7.65 5.85 0.60
CA TYR A 44 -9.03 5.39 0.48
C TYR A 44 -9.24 4.09 1.27
N PHE A 45 -8.37 3.10 1.08
CA PHE A 45 -8.44 1.78 1.71
C PHE A 45 -8.26 1.85 3.24
N ALA A 46 -7.35 2.70 3.73
CA ALA A 46 -7.07 2.87 5.15
C ALA A 46 -8.20 3.58 5.94
N LYS A 47 -9.27 4.08 5.27
CA LYS A 47 -10.44 4.63 5.97
C LYS A 47 -11.12 3.59 6.86
N ASP A 48 -11.21 2.35 6.37
CA ASP A 48 -11.81 1.22 7.08
C ASP A 48 -10.80 0.46 7.95
N LYS A 49 -9.50 0.75 7.81
CA LYS A 49 -8.38 0.13 8.52
C LYS A 49 -7.39 1.17 9.00
N ARG A 50 -7.80 1.94 10.01
CA ARG A 50 -7.06 3.12 10.50
C ARG A 50 -5.67 2.78 11.02
N GLU A 51 -5.44 1.55 11.47
CA GLU A 51 -4.13 1.03 11.87
C GLU A 51 -3.10 1.09 10.74
N LEU A 52 -3.53 1.07 9.48
CA LEU A 52 -2.63 1.17 8.33
C LEU A 52 -2.10 2.60 8.13
N LEU A 53 -2.77 3.63 8.67
CA LEU A 53 -2.37 5.04 8.50
C LEU A 53 -0.95 5.34 9.02
N ILE A 54 -0.41 4.49 9.90
CA ILE A 54 0.99 4.57 10.35
C ILE A 54 1.99 4.49 9.19
N PHE A 55 1.61 3.87 8.06
CA PHE A 55 2.43 3.76 6.85
C PHE A 55 2.28 4.94 5.91
N GLY A 56 1.45 5.94 6.23
CA GLY A 56 1.25 7.12 5.38
C GLY A 56 2.52 7.93 5.15
N SER A 57 3.53 7.80 6.03
CA SER A 57 4.84 8.44 5.89
C SER A 57 5.75 7.81 4.82
N TYR A 58 5.34 6.69 4.21
CA TYR A 58 6.12 6.02 3.16
C TYR A 58 5.94 6.66 1.78
N PHE A 59 4.91 7.50 1.63
CA PHE A 59 4.61 8.27 0.42
C PHE A 59 4.99 9.74 0.62
#